data_AF-A0A542QI87-F1
#
_entry.id   AF-A0A542QI87-F1
#
_cell.length_a   1.000
_cell.length_b   1.000
_cell.length_c   1.000
_cell.angle_alpha   90.00
_cell.angle_beta   90.00
_cell.angle_gamma   90.00
#
_symmetry.space_group_name_H-M   'P 1'
#
loop_
_entity.id
_entity.type
_entity.pdbx_description
1 polymer ?
#
loop_
_entity_poly.entity_id
_entity_poly.type
_entity_poly.pdbx_seq_one_letter_code
_entity_poly.pdbx_strand_id
1 'polypeptide(L)'
;MARSWTRLHAHLGVPPGAITFGMVEKAVADRLDETDDLGRWVISNTLAASDSISGRPVIVELHHDGTTVLAADLSWKALESLTDTQASCPVRIDAVASAAFDAVALAAEFRRALLDDSASDVTALVVAPPDYREPFVPVTTEMGSFVTIPDYARRPPRLLPATSEIPAASDADVLRSVAEELRAGIVNQFGLE
;
A
#
# COMPACT_ATOMS: atom_id res chain seq x y z
N MET A 1 3.48 23.40 -16.02
CA MET A 1 4.13 22.17 -15.56
C MET A 1 3.09 21.31 -14.87
N ALA A 2 2.74 20.17 -15.47
CA ALA A 2 2.04 19.03 -14.89
C ALA A 2 1.72 18.10 -16.08
N ARG A 3 2.46 16.99 -16.24
CA ARG A 3 2.08 15.92 -17.18
C ARG A 3 2.13 14.60 -16.42
N SER A 4 1.07 14.35 -15.66
CA SER A 4 0.77 13.07 -15.04
C SER A 4 0.19 12.12 -16.09
N TRP A 5 1.03 11.51 -16.93
CA TRP A 5 0.58 10.51 -17.91
C TRP A 5 1.64 9.42 -18.06
N THR A 6 1.25 8.16 -18.22
CA THR A 6 2.20 7.10 -18.58
C THR A 6 2.64 7.31 -20.04
N ARG A 7 3.95 7.50 -20.28
CA ARG A 7 4.51 7.68 -21.64
C ARG A 7 4.17 6.53 -22.57
N LEU A 8 3.81 5.36 -22.04
CA LEU A 8 3.32 4.20 -22.79
C LEU A 8 2.12 4.56 -23.69
N HIS A 9 1.11 5.24 -23.16
CA HIS A 9 -0.06 5.64 -23.95
C HIS A 9 0.30 6.69 -25.02
N ALA A 10 1.15 7.64 -24.65
CA ALA A 10 1.62 8.67 -25.57
C ALA A 10 2.50 8.09 -26.70
N HIS A 11 3.35 7.11 -26.39
CA HIS A 11 4.22 6.44 -27.36
C HIS A 11 3.42 5.57 -28.33
N LEU A 12 2.45 4.81 -27.80
CA LEU A 12 1.60 3.93 -28.60
C LEU A 12 0.44 4.67 -29.30
N GLY A 13 0.27 5.97 -29.03
CA GLY A 13 -0.80 6.79 -29.60
C GLY A 13 -2.20 6.35 -29.19
N VAL A 14 -2.33 5.64 -28.06
CA VAL A 14 -3.60 5.12 -27.56
C VAL A 14 -4.20 6.04 -26.51
N PRO A 15 -5.54 6.16 -26.44
CA PRO A 15 -6.19 6.92 -25.37
C PRO A 15 -5.86 6.28 -24.01
N PRO A 16 -5.74 7.09 -22.93
CA PRO A 16 -5.51 6.57 -21.59
C PRO A 16 -6.55 5.50 -21.19
N GLY A 17 -6.07 4.37 -20.67
CA GLY A 17 -6.91 3.27 -20.23
C GLY A 17 -6.11 2.18 -19.52
N ALA A 18 -6.75 1.02 -19.29
CA ALA A 18 -6.10 -0.12 -18.68
C ALA A 18 -4.90 -0.56 -19.53
N ILE A 19 -3.72 -0.66 -18.89
CA ILE A 19 -2.52 -1.17 -19.55
C ILE A 19 -2.73 -2.66 -19.82
N THR A 20 -2.64 -3.04 -21.10
CA THR A 20 -2.77 -4.43 -21.52
C THR A 20 -1.39 -5.03 -21.79
N PHE A 21 -1.28 -6.35 -21.69
CA PHE A 21 -0.03 -7.07 -22.01
C PHE A 21 0.48 -6.75 -23.44
N GLY A 22 -0.43 -6.66 -24.42
CA GLY A 22 -0.07 -6.31 -25.79
C GLY A 22 0.49 -4.88 -25.95
N MET A 23 0.13 -3.95 -25.06
CA MET A 23 0.73 -2.60 -25.06
C MET A 23 2.19 -2.65 -24.60
N VAL A 24 2.48 -3.45 -23.57
CA VAL A 24 3.86 -3.65 -23.07
C VAL A 24 4.71 -4.36 -24.11
N GLU A 25 4.22 -5.44 -24.69
CA GLU A 25 4.90 -6.20 -25.75
C GLU A 25 5.25 -5.31 -26.94
N LYS A 26 4.31 -4.46 -27.39
CA LYS A 26 4.53 -3.55 -28.51
C LYS A 26 5.55 -2.45 -28.20
N ALA A 27 5.51 -1.85 -27.00
CA ALA A 27 6.47 -0.82 -26.62
C ALA A 27 7.90 -1.36 -26.50
N VAL A 28 8.06 -2.63 -26.10
CA VAL A 28 9.34 -3.35 -26.09
C VAL A 28 9.83 -3.60 -27.53
N ALA A 29 8.94 -4.05 -28.43
CA ALA A 29 9.27 -4.27 -29.83
C ALA A 29 9.68 -2.97 -30.57
N ASP A 30 9.01 -1.86 -30.25
CA ASP A 30 9.24 -0.54 -30.83
C ASP A 30 10.49 0.17 -30.26
N ARG A 31 11.20 -0.48 -29.31
CA ARG A 31 12.41 0.03 -28.65
C ARG A 31 12.22 1.45 -28.11
N LEU A 32 11.12 1.68 -27.41
CA LEU A 32 10.85 2.95 -26.74
C LEU A 32 12.07 3.38 -25.91
N ASP A 33 12.76 4.45 -26.35
CA ASP A 33 13.97 4.96 -25.69
C ASP A 33 13.71 5.23 -24.20
N GLU A 34 14.52 4.59 -23.36
CA GLU A 34 14.61 4.89 -21.94
C GLU A 34 15.15 6.30 -21.75
N THR A 35 14.34 7.19 -21.17
CA THR A 35 14.84 8.41 -20.52
C THR A 35 14.90 8.16 -19.02
N ASP A 36 15.86 8.78 -18.32
CA ASP A 36 16.21 8.67 -16.88
C ASP A 36 15.05 8.62 -15.84
N ASP A 37 13.79 8.78 -16.25
CA ASP A 37 12.58 8.71 -15.43
C ASP A 37 11.79 7.38 -15.55
N LEU A 38 12.29 6.38 -16.29
CA LEU A 38 11.60 5.09 -16.55
C LEU A 38 11.92 3.95 -15.55
N GLY A 39 12.54 4.26 -14.42
CA GLY A 39 12.94 3.26 -13.43
C GLY A 39 11.84 2.69 -12.53
N ARG A 40 10.54 2.95 -12.78
CA ARG A 40 9.44 2.43 -11.93
C ARG A 40 8.14 2.10 -12.65
N TRP A 41 7.47 1.03 -12.19
CA TRP A 41 6.13 0.61 -12.59
C TRP A 41 5.12 1.05 -11.52
N VAL A 42 3.97 1.60 -11.92
CA VAL A 42 2.90 2.03 -11.00
C VAL A 42 1.62 1.24 -11.29
N ILE A 43 1.05 0.63 -10.25
CA ILE A 43 -0.20 -0.14 -10.29
C ILE A 43 -1.18 0.49 -9.30
N SER A 44 -2.44 0.70 -9.69
CA SER A 44 -3.46 1.24 -8.79
C SER A 44 -4.85 0.75 -9.16
N ASN A 45 -5.72 0.66 -8.16
CA ASN A 45 -7.15 0.42 -8.33
C ASN A 45 -8.01 1.69 -8.15
N THR A 46 -7.40 2.88 -8.22
CA THR A 46 -8.11 4.17 -8.07
C THR A 46 -7.66 5.28 -9.01
N LEU A 47 -6.59 5.07 -9.80
CA LEU A 47 -6.07 6.12 -10.69
C LEU A 47 -7.00 6.43 -11.88
N ALA A 48 -7.71 5.44 -12.41
CA ALA A 48 -8.72 5.66 -13.44
C ALA A 48 -10.11 5.17 -12.99
N ALA A 49 -11.17 5.73 -13.57
CA ALA A 49 -12.54 5.27 -13.34
C ALA A 49 -12.74 3.78 -13.72
N SER A 50 -11.98 3.29 -14.70
CA SER A 50 -11.92 1.86 -15.07
C SER A 50 -11.28 0.98 -13.99
N ASP A 51 -10.46 1.56 -13.14
CA ASP A 51 -9.71 0.84 -12.10
C ASP A 51 -10.53 0.73 -10.82
N SER A 52 -11.64 1.48 -10.72
CA SER A 52 -12.55 1.51 -9.57
C SER A 52 -13.28 0.17 -9.39
N ILE A 53 -12.56 -0.80 -8.86
CA ILE A 53 -13.11 -2.05 -8.36
C ILE A 53 -13.68 -1.77 -6.96
N SER A 54 -14.61 -2.59 -6.47
CA SER A 54 -15.26 -2.48 -5.15
C SER A 54 -14.32 -2.67 -3.93
N GLY A 55 -13.02 -2.39 -4.07
CA GLY A 55 -11.97 -2.64 -3.07
C GLY A 55 -11.45 -1.38 -2.38
N ARG A 56 -10.59 -1.58 -1.38
CA ARG A 56 -9.84 -0.50 -0.72
C ARG A 56 -8.88 0.14 -1.72
N PRO A 57 -8.80 1.48 -1.79
CA PRO A 57 -7.79 2.17 -2.59
C PRO A 57 -6.38 1.73 -2.24
N VAL A 58 -5.62 1.31 -3.25
CA VAL A 58 -4.22 0.91 -3.16
C VAL A 58 -3.45 1.46 -4.36
N ILE A 59 -2.22 1.90 -4.11
CA ILE A 59 -1.21 2.25 -5.10
C ILE A 59 0.04 1.46 -4.78
N VAL A 60 0.66 0.89 -5.80
CA VAL A 60 1.94 0.18 -5.73
C VAL A 60 2.90 0.82 -6.72
N GLU A 61 4.14 1.07 -6.27
CA GLU A 61 5.27 1.43 -7.13
C GLU A 61 6.35 0.36 -7.03
N LEU A 62 6.86 -0.13 -8.15
CA LEU A 62 7.94 -1.11 -8.24
C LEU A 62 9.11 -0.48 -8.99
N HIS A 63 10.26 -0.37 -8.34
CA HIS A 63 11.44 0.28 -8.89
C HIS A 63 12.42 -0.75 -9.44
N HIS A 64 13.15 -0.41 -10.49
CA HIS A 64 14.15 -1.28 -11.11
C HIS A 64 15.29 -1.68 -10.17
N ASP A 65 15.55 -0.90 -9.13
CA ASP A 65 16.58 -1.13 -8.11
C ASP A 65 16.14 -2.10 -7.00
N GLY A 66 14.93 -2.68 -7.12
CA GLY A 66 14.34 -3.57 -6.12
C GLY A 66 13.50 -2.86 -5.07
N THR A 67 13.50 -1.51 -5.02
CA THR A 67 12.64 -0.76 -4.11
C THR A 67 11.18 -0.95 -4.47
N THR A 68 10.32 -1.16 -3.48
CA THR A 68 8.87 -1.23 -3.66
C THR A 68 8.17 -0.31 -2.68
N VAL A 69 7.07 0.29 -3.12
CA VAL A 69 6.20 1.12 -2.30
C VAL A 69 4.78 0.59 -2.43
N LEU A 70 4.11 0.37 -1.30
CA LEU A 70 2.68 0.10 -1.25
C LEU A 70 2.03 1.15 -0.35
N ALA A 71 1.04 1.84 -0.89
CA ALA A 71 0.19 2.78 -0.16
C ALA A 71 -1.25 2.28 -0.21
N ALA A 72 -1.92 2.22 0.94
CA ALA A 72 -3.30 1.80 1.07
C ALA A 72 -4.10 2.82 1.87
N ASP A 73 -5.36 3.07 1.48
CA ASP A 73 -6.26 3.94 2.23
C ASP A 73 -6.83 3.20 3.44
N LEU A 74 -6.29 3.50 4.62
CA LEU A 74 -6.70 2.90 5.89
C LEU A 74 -8.03 3.49 6.44
N SER A 75 -8.53 4.56 5.85
CA SER A 75 -9.81 5.18 6.24
C SER A 75 -10.99 4.64 5.41
N TRP A 76 -10.70 3.87 4.36
CA TRP A 76 -11.69 3.37 3.42
C TRP A 76 -12.81 2.59 4.12
N LYS A 77 -14.02 3.14 4.03
CA LYS A 77 -15.26 2.60 4.63
C LYS A 77 -15.14 2.36 6.15
N ALA A 78 -14.22 3.04 6.83
CA ALA A 78 -13.98 2.83 8.26
C ALA A 78 -15.20 3.13 9.13
N LEU A 79 -16.01 4.11 8.74
CA LEU A 79 -17.19 4.53 9.51
C LEU A 79 -18.52 4.16 8.82
N GLU A 80 -18.51 3.43 7.71
CA GLU A 80 -19.71 3.16 6.90
C GLU A 80 -20.82 2.46 7.70
N SER A 81 -20.44 1.61 8.67
CA SER A 81 -21.35 0.89 9.56
C SER A 81 -21.55 1.55 10.93
N LEU A 82 -20.87 2.67 11.21
CA LEU A 82 -20.99 3.41 12.46
C LEU A 82 -21.92 4.63 12.26
N THR A 83 -23.21 4.45 12.54
CA THR A 83 -24.17 5.56 12.55
C THR A 83 -23.85 6.56 13.66
N ASP A 84 -24.01 7.86 13.36
CA ASP A 84 -23.80 9.00 14.28
C ASP A 84 -22.40 9.13 14.90
N THR A 85 -21.41 8.40 14.39
CA THR A 85 -20.02 8.50 14.83
C THR A 85 -19.23 9.32 13.85
N GLN A 86 -18.61 10.41 14.33
CA GLN A 86 -17.62 11.15 13.57
C GLN A 86 -16.23 10.85 14.14
N ALA A 87 -15.37 10.32 13.28
CA ALA A 87 -13.94 10.24 13.53
C ALA A 87 -13.25 10.91 12.35
N SER A 88 -12.32 11.80 12.66
CA SER A 88 -11.74 12.71 11.70
C SER A 88 -10.61 12.06 10.89
N CYS A 89 -9.86 11.12 11.48
CA CYS A 89 -8.85 10.30 10.80
C CYS A 89 -8.94 8.86 11.30
N PRO A 90 -9.95 8.12 10.83
CA PRO A 90 -10.14 6.75 11.21
C PRO A 90 -9.07 5.87 10.55
N VAL A 91 -8.52 4.93 11.31
CA VAL A 91 -7.55 3.94 10.88
C VAL A 91 -8.13 2.56 11.14
N ARG A 92 -8.51 1.87 10.06
CA ARG A 92 -8.96 0.48 10.14
C ARG A 92 -7.80 -0.45 10.49
N ILE A 93 -7.90 -1.10 11.64
CA ILE A 93 -6.84 -1.97 12.16
C ILE A 93 -6.69 -3.25 11.33
N ASP A 94 -7.79 -3.78 10.79
CA ASP A 94 -7.77 -4.89 9.84
C ASP A 94 -7.10 -4.48 8.51
N ALA A 95 -7.29 -3.23 8.07
CA ALA A 95 -6.62 -2.71 6.88
C ALA A 95 -5.11 -2.53 7.07
N VAL A 96 -4.66 -2.16 8.28
CA VAL A 96 -3.23 -2.14 8.64
C VAL A 96 -2.63 -3.54 8.51
N ALA A 97 -3.32 -4.56 9.04
CA ALA A 97 -2.90 -5.95 8.90
C ALA A 97 -2.79 -6.36 7.44
N SER A 98 -3.85 -6.19 6.65
CA SER A 98 -3.81 -6.52 5.23
C SER A 98 -2.68 -5.80 4.50
N ALA A 99 -2.50 -4.49 4.72
CA ALA A 99 -1.46 -3.72 4.05
C ALA A 99 -0.04 -4.18 4.41
N ALA A 100 0.21 -4.56 5.66
CA ALA A 100 1.51 -5.09 6.08
C ALA A 100 1.81 -6.44 5.39
N PHE A 101 0.83 -7.34 5.34
CA PHE A 101 0.96 -8.62 4.63
C PHE A 101 1.15 -8.45 3.13
N ASP A 102 0.35 -7.57 2.51
CA ASP A 102 0.45 -7.25 1.09
C ASP A 102 1.83 -6.67 0.76
N ALA A 103 2.35 -5.75 1.58
CA ALA A 103 3.66 -5.13 1.38
C ALA A 103 4.82 -6.13 1.48
N VAL A 104 4.80 -7.02 2.49
CA VAL A 104 5.86 -8.04 2.66
C VAL A 104 5.81 -9.07 1.54
N ALA A 105 4.62 -9.54 1.17
CA ALA A 105 4.46 -10.46 0.06
C ALA A 105 4.90 -9.82 -1.27
N LEU A 106 4.50 -8.58 -1.54
CA LEU A 106 4.90 -7.84 -2.73
C LEU A 106 6.42 -7.69 -2.82
N ALA A 107 7.07 -7.23 -1.74
CA ALA A 107 8.51 -7.05 -1.71
C ALA A 107 9.25 -8.38 -1.93
N ALA A 108 8.81 -9.47 -1.28
CA ALA A 108 9.42 -10.79 -1.43
C ALA A 108 9.26 -11.36 -2.84
N GLU A 109 8.07 -11.26 -3.44
CA GLU A 109 7.83 -11.76 -4.81
C GLU A 109 8.54 -10.91 -5.86
N PHE A 110 8.57 -9.59 -5.69
CA PHE A 110 9.28 -8.72 -6.62
C PHE A 110 10.78 -8.97 -6.58
N ARG A 111 11.35 -9.13 -5.38
CA ARG A 111 12.75 -9.53 -5.20
C ARG A 111 13.07 -10.87 -5.89
N ARG A 112 12.21 -11.88 -5.72
CA ARG A 112 12.34 -13.17 -6.42
C ARG A 112 12.30 -13.00 -7.93
N ALA A 113 11.42 -12.15 -8.46
CA ALA A 113 11.33 -11.87 -9.90
C ALA A 113 12.61 -11.20 -10.45
N LEU A 114 13.27 -10.39 -9.64
CA LEU A 114 14.57 -9.77 -9.97
C LEU A 114 15.77 -10.70 -9.76
N LEU A 115 15.56 -11.91 -9.24
CA LEU A 115 16.61 -12.85 -8.83
C LEU A 115 17.58 -12.23 -7.81
N ASP A 116 17.09 -11.31 -6.99
CA ASP A 116 17.87 -10.73 -5.88
C ASP A 116 17.77 -11.65 -4.66
N ASP A 117 18.91 -12.05 -4.12
CA ASP A 117 19.05 -12.91 -2.95
C ASP A 117 19.48 -12.14 -1.70
N SER A 118 19.39 -10.81 -1.72
CA SER A 118 19.71 -9.95 -0.58
C SER A 118 18.58 -9.92 0.46
N ALA A 119 18.93 -9.63 1.71
CA ALA A 119 17.94 -9.22 2.70
C ALA A 119 17.36 -7.84 2.33
N SER A 120 16.12 -7.56 2.75
CA SER A 120 15.44 -6.31 2.41
C SER A 120 14.79 -5.69 3.63
N ASP A 121 15.08 -4.42 3.89
CA ASP A 121 14.38 -3.66 4.93
C ASP A 121 12.97 -3.29 4.45
N VAL A 122 11.99 -3.46 5.34
CA VAL A 122 10.61 -3.03 5.10
C VAL A 122 10.21 -2.07 6.20
N THR A 123 9.74 -0.89 5.81
CA THR A 123 9.26 0.12 6.75
C THR A 123 7.81 0.49 6.43
N ALA A 124 6.93 0.33 7.43
CA ALA A 124 5.55 0.75 7.38
C ALA A 124 5.39 2.12 8.07
N LEU A 125 4.67 3.03 7.42
CA LEU A 125 4.34 4.35 7.96
C LEU A 125 2.85 4.63 7.71
N VAL A 126 2.19 5.15 8.73
CA VAL A 126 0.83 5.70 8.60
C VAL A 126 0.93 7.22 8.61
N VAL A 127 0.43 7.85 7.56
CA VAL A 127 0.42 9.30 7.39
C VAL A 127 -1.01 9.82 7.31
N ALA A 128 -1.22 11.02 7.85
CA ALA A 128 -2.43 11.80 7.63
C ALA A 128 -2.18 12.80 6.49
N PRO A 129 -3.24 13.41 5.92
CA PRO A 129 -3.09 14.51 4.96
C PRO A 129 -2.24 15.66 5.54
N PRO A 130 -1.50 16.42 4.72
CA PRO A 130 -0.51 17.41 5.19
C PRO A 130 -1.05 18.46 6.17
N ASP A 131 -2.30 18.88 5.97
CA ASP A 131 -2.96 19.91 6.79
C ASP A 131 -3.72 19.32 7.99
N TYR A 132 -3.67 18.00 8.15
CA TYR A 132 -4.41 17.30 9.17
C TYR A 132 -3.69 17.34 10.52
N ARG A 133 -4.40 17.73 11.58
CA ARG A 133 -3.83 17.96 12.93
C ARG A 133 -4.49 17.14 14.02
N GLU A 134 -5.59 16.47 13.74
CA GLU A 134 -6.30 15.70 14.76
C GLU A 134 -5.66 14.32 14.94
N PRO A 135 -5.93 13.64 16.08
CA PRO A 135 -5.38 12.32 16.32
C PRO A 135 -5.91 11.24 15.38
N PHE A 136 -5.10 10.20 15.17
CA PHE A 136 -5.56 8.97 14.54
C PHE A 136 -6.55 8.25 15.48
N VAL A 137 -7.63 7.75 14.90
CA VAL A 137 -8.70 7.05 15.63
C VAL A 137 -8.74 5.59 15.17
N PRO A 138 -8.37 4.61 16.01
CA PRO A 138 -8.40 3.22 15.60
C PRO A 138 -9.84 2.75 15.47
N VAL A 139 -10.12 2.07 14.36
CA VAL A 139 -11.39 1.40 14.10
C VAL A 139 -11.10 -0.09 14.01
N THR A 140 -11.68 -0.87 14.91
CA THR A 140 -11.54 -2.32 14.95
C THR A 140 -12.79 -2.98 14.39
N THR A 141 -12.62 -4.18 13.85
CA THR A 141 -13.74 -5.06 13.49
C THR A 141 -13.73 -6.24 14.44
N GLU A 142 -14.72 -6.31 15.32
CA GLU A 142 -14.88 -7.41 16.27
C GLU A 142 -15.52 -8.63 15.61
N MET A 143 -15.40 -9.78 16.28
CA MET A 143 -15.90 -11.07 15.80
C MET A 143 -17.40 -10.99 15.51
N GLY A 144 -17.78 -11.14 14.24
CA GLY A 144 -19.15 -10.92 13.75
C GLY A 144 -19.33 -9.71 12.83
N SER A 145 -18.25 -9.03 12.43
CA SER A 145 -18.26 -7.84 11.56
C SER A 145 -18.80 -6.55 12.21
N PHE A 146 -18.82 -6.51 13.54
CA PHE A 146 -19.17 -5.29 14.26
C PHE A 146 -17.97 -4.35 14.25
N VAL A 147 -18.11 -3.25 13.52
CA VAL A 147 -17.12 -2.17 13.51
C VAL A 147 -17.32 -1.33 14.76
N THR A 148 -16.23 -0.99 15.45
CA THR A 148 -16.26 -0.17 16.67
C THR A 148 -14.99 0.67 16.81
N ILE A 149 -15.06 1.69 17.66
CA ILE A 149 -13.91 2.47 18.12
C ILE A 149 -13.70 2.08 19.58
N PRO A 150 -12.65 1.33 19.93
CA PRO A 150 -12.48 0.89 21.31
C PRO A 150 -12.23 2.08 22.23
N ASP A 151 -13.01 2.18 23.32
CA ASP A 151 -12.91 3.29 24.28
C ASP A 151 -11.57 3.32 25.02
N TYR A 152 -10.91 2.17 25.13
CA TYR A 152 -9.60 2.02 25.77
C TYR A 152 -8.42 2.35 24.84
N ALA A 153 -8.66 2.52 23.55
CA ALA A 153 -7.59 2.72 22.58
C ALA A 153 -6.98 4.12 22.68
N ARG A 154 -5.66 4.18 22.61
CA ARG A 154 -4.92 5.44 22.47
C ARG A 154 -5.23 6.07 21.12
N ARG A 155 -5.24 7.39 21.08
CA ARG A 155 -5.43 8.19 19.86
C ARG A 155 -4.21 9.08 19.66
N PRO A 156 -3.11 8.54 19.09
CA PRO A 156 -1.88 9.31 18.95
C PRO A 156 -2.03 10.38 17.85
N PRO A 157 -1.46 11.59 18.04
CA PRO A 157 -1.44 12.62 17.01
C PRO A 157 -0.46 12.29 15.87
N ARG A 158 0.47 11.36 16.11
CA ARG A 158 1.46 10.89 15.13
C ARG A 158 1.81 9.45 15.44
N LEU A 159 1.92 8.64 14.39
CA LEU A 159 2.46 7.28 14.47
C LEU A 159 3.93 7.29 14.09
N LEU A 160 4.72 6.50 14.80
CA LEU A 160 6.11 6.21 14.49
C LEU A 160 6.17 5.12 13.42
N PRO A 161 7.19 5.13 12.54
CA PRO A 161 7.42 4.02 11.61
C PRO A 161 7.62 2.70 12.36
N ALA A 162 7.15 1.61 11.77
CA ALA A 162 7.50 0.25 12.15
C ALA A 162 8.43 -0.32 11.07
N THR A 163 9.53 -0.94 11.48
CA THR A 163 10.54 -1.49 10.57
C THR A 163 10.80 -2.95 10.93
N SER A 164 10.98 -3.78 9.91
CA SER A 164 11.42 -5.17 10.02
C SER A 164 12.29 -5.50 8.80
N GLU A 165 12.89 -6.68 8.79
CA GLU A 165 13.75 -7.16 7.71
C GLU A 165 13.14 -8.43 7.10
N ILE A 166 13.11 -8.52 5.78
CA ILE A 166 12.84 -9.76 5.05
C ILE A 166 14.17 -10.45 4.77
N PRO A 167 14.47 -11.59 5.43
CA PRO A 167 15.71 -12.33 5.17
C PRO A 167 15.82 -12.78 3.71
N ALA A 168 17.06 -12.90 3.21
CA ALA A 168 17.40 -13.42 1.88
C ALA A 168 16.63 -14.71 1.53
N ALA A 169 16.77 -15.72 2.38
CA ALA A 169 16.02 -16.97 2.30
C ALA A 169 14.81 -16.89 3.24
N SER A 170 13.64 -16.61 2.68
CA SER A 170 12.38 -16.54 3.41
C SER A 170 11.35 -17.51 2.83
N ASP A 171 10.79 -18.36 3.69
CA ASP A 171 9.58 -19.14 3.40
C ASP A 171 8.32 -18.38 3.82
N ALA A 172 7.15 -18.97 3.59
CA ALA A 172 5.87 -18.33 3.88
C ALA A 172 5.66 -18.02 5.38
N ASP A 173 6.23 -18.81 6.29
CA ASP A 173 6.05 -18.62 7.73
C ASP A 173 6.96 -17.50 8.26
N VAL A 174 8.16 -17.38 7.70
CA VAL A 174 9.05 -16.23 7.94
C VAL A 174 8.40 -14.94 7.44
N LEU A 175 7.90 -14.92 6.20
CA LEU A 175 7.23 -13.74 5.64
C LEU A 175 6.00 -13.34 6.47
N ARG A 176 5.21 -14.32 6.93
CA ARG A 176 4.08 -14.07 7.83
C ARG A 176 4.54 -13.42 9.14
N SER A 177 5.62 -13.91 9.72
CA SER A 177 6.15 -13.37 10.98
C SER A 177 6.64 -11.92 10.83
N VAL A 178 7.31 -11.60 9.72
CA VAL A 178 7.74 -10.23 9.39
C VAL A 178 6.54 -9.29 9.22
N ALA A 179 5.50 -9.74 8.51
CA ALA A 179 4.27 -8.96 8.35
C ALA A 179 3.54 -8.72 9.68
N GLU A 180 3.49 -9.73 10.55
CA GLU A 180 2.95 -9.61 11.91
C GLU A 180 3.74 -8.62 12.76
N GLU A 181 5.07 -8.63 12.68
CA GLU A 181 5.92 -7.66 13.38
C GLU A 181 5.65 -6.22 12.92
N LEU A 182 5.57 -5.99 11.61
CA LEU A 182 5.22 -4.67 11.05
C LEU A 182 3.83 -4.22 11.49
N ARG A 183 2.84 -5.11 11.41
CA ARG A 183 1.47 -4.85 11.88
C ARG A 183 1.49 -4.49 13.36
N ALA A 184 2.07 -5.32 14.22
CA ALA A 184 2.14 -5.10 15.66
C ALA A 184 2.85 -3.78 15.99
N GLY A 185 3.93 -3.43 15.28
CA GLY A 185 4.64 -2.16 15.45
C GLY A 185 3.75 -0.93 15.25
N ILE A 186 2.77 -0.99 14.36
CA ILE A 186 1.76 0.08 14.17
C ILE A 186 0.63 -0.05 15.18
N VAL A 187 0.05 -1.25 15.34
CA VAL A 187 -1.14 -1.51 16.18
C VAL A 187 -0.86 -1.25 17.67
N ASN A 188 0.32 -1.62 18.17
CA ASN A 188 0.73 -1.39 19.56
C ASN A 188 0.69 0.10 19.93
N GLN A 189 0.90 1.02 18.98
CA GLN A 189 0.85 2.46 19.25
C GLN A 189 -0.56 2.94 19.63
N PHE A 190 -1.60 2.25 19.18
CA PHE A 190 -2.98 2.45 19.61
C PHE A 190 -3.31 1.77 20.95
N GLY A 191 -2.40 0.96 21.52
CA GLY A 191 -2.63 0.25 22.78
C GLY A 191 -3.69 -0.86 22.66
N LEU A 192 -3.78 -1.50 21.50
CA LEU A 192 -4.73 -2.58 21.22
C LEU A 192 -4.14 -3.98 21.44
N GLU A 193 -2.82 -4.08 21.62
CA GLU A 193 -2.03 -5.30 21.82
C GLU A 193 -0.95 -5.05 22.90
#